data_AF-A0A0C9M8U3-F1
#
_entry.id   AF-A0A0C9M8U3-F1
#
_cell.length_a   1.000
_cell.length_b   1.000
_cell.length_c   1.000
_cell.angle_alpha   90.00
_cell.angle_beta   90.00
_cell.angle_gamma   90.00
#
_symmetry.space_group_name_H-M   'P 1'
#
loop_
_entity.id
_entity.type
_entity.pdbx_description
1 polymer ?
#
loop_
_entity_poly.entity_id
_entity_poly.type
_entity_poly.pdbx_seq_one_letter_code
_entity_poly.pdbx_strand_id
1 'polypeptide(L)'
;MHALYLSRGLFDKFQEDNQKLEETSHEHKGHLSHELIAGAASYEAVKAYNEHCERNGKPNDHATAMQLFAALAGAGVDKLVETKGLDFIDKQKAKRHAEEQVKEYYNTEHQAY
;
A
#
# COMPACT_ATOMS: atom_id res chain seq x y z
N MET A 1 15.65 -13.75 10.55
CA MET A 1 15.55 -14.47 9.26
C MET A 1 14.10 -14.69 8.80
N HIS A 2 13.16 -15.11 9.66
CA HIS A 2 11.77 -15.36 9.25
C HIS A 2 10.98 -14.08 8.88
N ALA A 3 11.10 -13.02 9.69
CA ALA A 3 10.42 -11.73 9.47
C ALA A 3 10.76 -11.09 8.11
N LEU A 4 12.04 -11.03 7.74
CA LEU A 4 12.50 -10.53 6.43
C LEU A 4 11.92 -11.29 5.23
N TYR A 5 11.61 -12.58 5.41
CA TYR A 5 11.01 -13.39 4.34
C TYR A 5 9.52 -13.06 4.16
N LEU A 6 8.83 -12.81 5.27
CA LEU A 6 7.41 -12.44 5.28
C LEU A 6 7.20 -11.03 4.71
N SER A 7 8.02 -10.06 5.13
CA SER A 7 7.93 -8.70 4.61
C SER A 7 8.27 -8.61 3.13
N ARG A 8 9.28 -9.36 2.68
CA ARG A 8 9.60 -9.51 1.25
C ARG A 8 8.43 -10.13 0.49
N GLY A 9 7.81 -11.19 1.02
CA GLY A 9 6.63 -11.79 0.41
C GLY A 9 5.42 -10.84 0.32
N LEU A 10 5.20 -10.01 1.33
CA LEU A 10 4.15 -8.97 1.30
C LEU A 10 4.45 -7.90 0.24
N PHE A 11 5.70 -7.43 0.17
CA PHE A 11 6.11 -6.44 -0.83
C PHE A 11 5.98 -7.00 -2.26
N ASP A 12 6.41 -8.25 -2.49
CA ASP A 12 6.28 -8.93 -3.77
C ASP A 12 4.80 -9.03 -4.18
N LYS A 13 3.89 -9.36 -3.25
CA LYS A 13 2.44 -9.36 -3.51
C LYS A 13 1.93 -7.98 -3.91
N PHE A 14 2.32 -6.92 -3.19
CA PHE A 14 1.89 -5.56 -3.53
C PHE A 14 2.39 -5.14 -4.91
N GLN A 15 3.61 -5.53 -5.27
CA GLN A 15 4.17 -5.31 -6.59
C GLN A 15 3.36 -6.03 -7.68
N GLU A 16 2.96 -7.29 -7.45
CA GLU A 16 2.07 -8.01 -8.38
C GLU A 16 0.72 -7.31 -8.56
N ASP A 17 0.11 -6.84 -7.47
CA ASP A 17 -1.15 -6.11 -7.51
C ASP A 17 -1.01 -4.79 -8.27
N ASN A 18 0.09 -4.06 -8.06
CA ASN A 18 0.42 -2.85 -8.81
C ASN A 18 0.59 -3.13 -10.31
N GLN A 19 1.35 -4.16 -10.69
CA GLN A 19 1.56 -4.54 -12.08
C GLN A 19 0.24 -4.95 -12.77
N LYS A 20 -0.59 -5.78 -12.12
CA LYS A 20 -1.91 -6.17 -12.63
C LYS A 20 -2.81 -4.96 -12.86
N LEU A 21 -2.73 -3.95 -11.98
CA LEU A 21 -3.49 -2.71 -12.12
C LEU A 21 -3.02 -1.86 -13.31
N GLU A 22 -1.71 -1.84 -13.59
CA GLU A 22 -1.13 -1.16 -14.76
C GLU A 22 -1.54 -1.84 -16.07
N GLU A 23 -1.54 -3.18 -16.10
CA GLU A 23 -1.97 -3.99 -17.25
C GLU A 23 -3.47 -3.92 -17.51
N THR A 24 -4.27 -3.50 -16.51
CA THR A 24 -5.72 -3.36 -16.68
C THR A 24 -6.05 -2.13 -17.54
N SER A 25 -6.62 -2.40 -18.72
CA SER A 25 -7.09 -1.37 -19.67
C SER A 25 -8.02 -0.36 -19.00
N HIS A 26 -7.86 0.91 -19.39
CA HIS A 26 -8.70 2.03 -18.96
C HIS A 26 -10.17 1.93 -19.41
N GLU A 27 -10.54 0.95 -20.23
CA GLU A 27 -11.93 0.68 -20.60
C GLU A 27 -12.68 -0.12 -19.50
N HIS A 28 -11.97 -0.82 -18.60
CA HIS A 28 -12.56 -1.62 -17.52
C HIS A 28 -12.75 -0.85 -16.21
N LYS A 29 -13.11 0.44 -16.30
CA LYS A 29 -13.30 1.37 -15.15
C LYS A 29 -14.38 0.96 -14.13
N GLY A 30 -15.13 -0.10 -14.39
CA GLY A 30 -16.21 -0.59 -13.52
C GLY A 30 -15.91 -1.90 -12.79
N HIS A 31 -14.75 -2.53 -12.97
CA HIS A 31 -14.53 -3.91 -12.51
C HIS A 31 -13.26 -4.18 -11.70
N LEU A 32 -12.51 -3.14 -11.32
CA LEU A 32 -11.35 -3.31 -10.45
C LEU A 32 -11.79 -3.57 -9.02
N SER A 33 -11.25 -4.62 -8.38
CA SER A 33 -11.56 -4.90 -6.98
C SER A 33 -10.89 -3.86 -6.07
N HIS A 34 -11.55 -3.53 -4.96
CA HIS A 34 -10.96 -2.70 -3.92
C HIS A 34 -9.66 -3.30 -3.35
N GLU A 35 -9.52 -4.63 -3.37
CA GLU A 35 -8.30 -5.34 -2.96
C GLU A 35 -7.12 -5.09 -3.91
N LEU A 36 -7.37 -5.09 -5.22
CA LEU A 36 -6.35 -4.81 -6.23
C LEU A 36 -5.88 -3.35 -6.14
N ILE A 37 -6.82 -2.42 -5.97
CA ILE A 37 -6.50 -1.00 -5.73
C ILE A 37 -5.75 -0.83 -4.40
N ALA A 38 -6.15 -1.53 -3.34
CA ALA A 38 -5.46 -1.49 -2.06
C ALA A 38 -4.02 -2.01 -2.17
N GLY A 39 -3.81 -3.16 -2.84
CA GLY A 39 -2.48 -3.72 -3.06
C GLY A 39 -1.56 -2.79 -3.82
N ALA A 40 -2.06 -2.19 -4.91
CA ALA A 40 -1.31 -1.21 -5.68
C ALA A 40 -0.98 0.06 -4.89
N ALA A 41 -1.91 0.55 -4.06
CA ALA A 41 -1.67 1.69 -3.18
C ALA A 41 -0.65 1.37 -2.06
N SER A 42 -0.71 0.16 -1.50
CA SER A 42 0.25 -0.33 -0.51
C SER A 42 1.66 -0.43 -1.08
N TYR A 43 1.82 -0.86 -2.33
CA TYR A 43 3.11 -0.89 -3.02
C TYR A 43 3.75 0.49 -3.07
N GLU A 44 3.02 1.47 -3.58
CA GLU A 44 3.50 2.86 -3.68
C GLU A 44 3.77 3.47 -2.30
N ALA A 45 2.95 3.15 -1.31
CA ALA A 45 3.13 3.62 0.06
C ALA A 45 4.41 3.05 0.69
N VAL A 46 4.66 1.75 0.54
CA VAL A 46 5.89 1.10 1.04
C VAL A 46 7.12 1.66 0.33
N LYS A 47 7.06 1.83 -0.98
CA LYS A 47 8.16 2.43 -1.75
C LYS A 47 8.46 3.86 -1.29
N ALA A 48 7.44 4.71 -1.21
CA ALA A 48 7.59 6.10 -0.77
C ALA A 48 8.10 6.21 0.67
N TYR A 49 7.67 5.32 1.56
CA TYR A 49 8.18 5.24 2.93
C TYR A 49 9.66 4.83 2.97
N ASN A 50 10.05 3.81 2.21
CA ASN A 50 11.43 3.34 2.14
C ASN A 50 12.35 4.44 1.58
N GLU A 51 11.94 5.11 0.50
CA GLU A 51 12.67 6.28 -0.05
C GLU A 51 12.75 7.43 0.97
N HIS A 52 11.67 7.68 1.74
CA HIS A 52 11.72 8.66 2.82
C HIS A 52 12.77 8.28 3.86
N CYS A 53 12.83 7.00 4.26
CA CYS A 53 13.79 6.51 5.23
C CYS A 53 15.24 6.55 4.72
N GLU A 54 15.47 6.26 3.45
CA GLU A 54 16.80 6.36 2.83
C GLU A 54 17.31 7.81 2.81
N ARG A 55 16.43 8.78 2.56
CA ARG A 55 16.79 10.20 2.47
C ARG A 55 16.88 10.90 3.83
N ASN A 56 15.99 10.57 4.77
CA ASN A 56 15.79 11.33 6.01
C ASN A 56 16.08 10.53 7.29
N GLY A 57 16.35 9.23 7.17
CA GLY A 57 16.35 8.31 8.30
C GLY A 57 14.93 7.80 8.65
N LYS A 58 14.87 6.78 9.50
CA LYS A 58 13.59 6.22 9.96
C LYS A 58 12.87 7.21 10.90
N PRO A 59 11.52 7.24 10.91
CA PRO A 59 10.76 7.96 11.91
C PRO A 59 11.17 7.57 13.33
N ASN A 60 11.06 8.52 14.26
CA ASN A 60 11.51 8.35 15.65
C ASN A 60 10.66 7.36 16.44
N ASP A 61 9.42 7.11 16.03
CA ASP A 61 8.48 6.24 16.73
C ASP A 61 7.49 5.55 15.78
N HIS A 62 6.90 4.46 16.27
CA HIS A 62 5.92 3.62 15.53
C HIS A 62 4.70 4.42 15.10
N ALA A 63 4.20 5.33 15.94
CA ALA A 63 2.99 6.09 15.63
C ALA A 63 3.23 7.04 14.46
N THR A 64 4.38 7.71 14.43
CA THR A 64 4.80 8.58 13.32
C THR A 64 4.96 7.76 12.03
N ALA A 65 5.57 6.57 12.09
CA ALA A 65 5.67 5.69 10.94
C ALA A 65 4.28 5.28 10.41
N MET A 66 3.36 4.88 11.30
CA MET A 66 1.99 4.52 10.93
C MET A 66 1.20 5.68 10.32
N GLN A 67 1.36 6.89 10.84
CA GLN A 67 0.73 8.07 10.26
C GLN A 67 1.25 8.34 8.85
N LEU A 68 2.55 8.20 8.62
CA LEU A 68 3.14 8.36 7.29
C LEU A 68 2.62 7.30 6.32
N PHE A 69 2.60 6.03 6.73
CA PHE A 69 2.06 4.94 5.92
C PHE A 69 0.58 5.11 5.59
N ALA A 70 -0.25 5.45 6.58
CA ALA A 70 -1.67 5.68 6.35
C ALA A 70 -1.92 6.87 5.41
N ALA A 71 -1.15 7.96 5.56
CA ALA A 71 -1.23 9.10 4.66
C ALA A 71 -0.86 8.73 3.22
N LEU A 72 0.23 7.98 3.03
CA LEU A 72 0.69 7.51 1.71
C LEU A 72 -0.30 6.54 1.07
N ALA A 73 -0.78 5.54 1.83
CA ALA A 73 -1.75 4.55 1.36
C ALA A 73 -3.09 5.21 0.99
N GLY A 74 -3.61 6.10 1.84
CA GLY A 74 -4.84 6.84 1.58
C GLY A 74 -4.75 7.72 0.34
N ALA A 75 -3.65 8.45 0.16
CA ALA A 75 -3.39 9.26 -1.03
C ALA A 75 -3.24 8.39 -2.30
N GLY A 76 -2.60 7.23 -2.19
CA GLY A 76 -2.48 6.26 -3.27
C GLY A 76 -3.85 5.76 -3.72
N VAL A 77 -4.71 5.34 -2.78
CA VAL A 77 -6.09 4.93 -3.09
C VAL A 77 -6.89 6.07 -3.72
N ASP A 78 -6.81 7.29 -3.19
CA ASP A 78 -7.52 8.45 -3.76
C ASP A 78 -7.15 8.66 -5.24
N LYS A 79 -5.85 8.68 -5.56
CA LYS A 79 -5.34 8.84 -6.92
C LYS A 79 -5.76 7.69 -7.85
N LEU A 80 -5.69 6.44 -7.37
CA LEU A 80 -6.07 5.28 -8.16
C LEU A 80 -7.58 5.26 -8.42
N VAL A 81 -8.40 5.61 -7.44
CA VAL A 81 -9.86 5.71 -7.60
C VAL A 81 -10.24 6.80 -8.61
N GLU A 82 -9.60 7.97 -8.56
CA GLU A 82 -9.84 9.07 -9.51
C GLU A 82 -9.58 8.65 -10.96
N THR A 83 -8.59 7.79 -11.19
CA THR A 83 -8.14 7.42 -12.55
C THR A 83 -8.77 6.12 -13.06
N LYS A 84 -9.09 5.19 -12.15
CA LYS A 84 -9.53 3.83 -12.47
C LYS A 84 -11.01 3.59 -12.14
N GLY A 85 -11.63 4.42 -11.31
CA GLY A 85 -13.06 4.32 -10.96
C GLY A 85 -13.34 3.27 -9.89
N LEU A 86 -13.92 3.71 -8.77
CA LEU A 86 -14.58 2.89 -7.74
C LEU A 86 -15.79 3.68 -7.21
N ASP A 87 -16.81 2.97 -6.74
CA ASP A 87 -17.86 3.64 -5.96
C ASP A 87 -17.35 4.06 -4.57
N PHE A 88 -18.15 4.84 -3.84
CA PHE A 88 -17.75 5.35 -2.53
C PHE A 88 -17.48 4.23 -1.51
N ILE A 89 -18.25 3.15 -1.53
CA ILE A 89 -18.10 2.04 -0.59
C ILE A 89 -16.80 1.28 -0.88
N ASP A 90 -16.53 0.99 -2.15
CA ASP A 90 -15.32 0.30 -2.57
C ASP A 90 -14.08 1.15 -2.34
N LYS A 91 -14.17 2.48 -2.49
CA LYS A 91 -13.11 3.41 -2.09
C LYS A 91 -12.77 3.29 -0.60
N GLN A 92 -13.77 3.28 0.28
CA GLN A 92 -13.51 3.16 1.73
C GLN A 92 -12.93 1.79 2.10
N LYS A 93 -13.40 0.71 1.46
CA LYS A 93 -12.80 -0.62 1.63
C LYS A 93 -11.35 -0.65 1.15
N ALA A 94 -11.05 -0.05 0.00
CA ALA A 94 -9.70 0.03 -0.55
C ALA A 94 -8.77 0.78 0.41
N LYS A 95 -9.21 1.93 0.96
CA LYS A 95 -8.43 2.68 1.96
C LYS A 95 -8.11 1.85 3.18
N ARG A 96 -9.13 1.22 3.77
CA ARG A 96 -8.96 0.39 4.96
C ARG A 96 -8.03 -0.80 4.70
N HIS A 97 -8.21 -1.50 3.58
CA HIS A 97 -7.32 -2.61 3.21
C HIS A 97 -5.89 -2.14 2.94
N ALA A 98 -5.68 -0.99 2.30
CA ALA A 98 -4.34 -0.45 2.06
C ALA A 98 -3.65 -0.09 3.39
N GLU A 99 -4.37 0.56 4.31
CA GLU A 99 -3.87 0.87 5.65
C GLU A 99 -3.53 -0.40 6.47
N GLU A 100 -4.37 -1.42 6.40
CA GLU A 100 -4.14 -2.73 7.06
C GLU A 100 -2.88 -3.41 6.48
N GLN A 101 -2.73 -3.42 5.15
CA GLN A 101 -1.60 -4.03 4.46
C GLN A 101 -0.26 -3.35 4.78
N VAL A 102 -0.19 -2.02 4.76
CA VAL A 102 1.05 -1.30 5.10
C VAL A 102 1.39 -1.42 6.57
N LYS A 103 0.39 -1.48 7.45
CA LYS A 103 0.58 -1.73 8.88
C LYS A 103 1.14 -3.14 9.12
N GLU A 104 0.60 -4.15 8.46
CA GLU A 104 1.11 -5.51 8.53
C GLU A 104 2.56 -5.56 8.06
N TYR A 105 2.85 -5.00 6.88
CA TYR A 105 4.21 -4.92 6.35
C TYR A 105 5.19 -4.28 7.33
N TYR A 106 4.86 -3.11 7.87
CA TYR A 106 5.73 -2.42 8.82
C TYR A 106 5.94 -3.21 10.11
N ASN A 107 4.86 -3.79 10.66
CA ASN A 107 4.97 -4.61 11.86
C ASN A 107 5.83 -5.84 11.59
N THR A 108 5.70 -6.50 10.44
CA THR A 108 6.56 -7.64 10.06
C THR A 108 8.02 -7.22 9.94
N GLU A 109 8.31 -6.09 9.31
CA GLU A 109 9.68 -5.52 9.24
C GLU A 109 10.27 -5.21 10.62
N HIS A 110 9.44 -4.75 11.56
CA HIS A 110 9.90 -4.22 12.85
C HIS A 110 9.64 -5.14 14.06
N GLN A 111 8.98 -6.28 13.89
CA GLN A 111 8.85 -7.37 14.88
C GLN A 111 10.17 -8.12 15.15
N ALA A 112 11.31 -7.55 14.72
CA ALA A 112 12.65 -8.09 14.95
C ALA A 112 13.35 -7.53 16.22
N TYR A 113 12.68 -6.71 17.04
CA TYR A 113 13.17 -6.18 18.31
C TYR A 113 12.05 -6.16 19.37
#